data_AF-A0AAF0E6Q0-F1
#
_entry.id   AF-A0AAF0E6Q0-F1
#
_cell.length_a   1.000
_cell.length_b   1.000
_cell.length_c   1.000
_cell.angle_alpha   90.00
_cell.angle_beta   90.00
_cell.angle_gamma   90.00
#
_symmetry.space_group_name_H-M   'P 1'
#
loop_
_entity.id
_entity.type
_entity.pdbx_description
1 polymer ?
#
loop_
_entity_poly.entity_id
_entity_poly.type
_entity_poly.pdbx_seq_one_letter_code
_entity_poly.pdbx_strand_id
1 'polypeptide(L)'
;MALRNYVQRRNHKERGQLAHRKHLGLLEKHKDYVQRARDHHAKRDKLQRLRQKAADKNQDEFYLGMVGKKTEKGVHLESRGNKALDNDVVSLLKTQDAGYVRKQIISEKKKLQALAEKIAPRVPGMRLEYLKKKPQYITALRRADLLGAVDEEADASDDAEQQRLQGFGKKTLWVDNVEESTSKKSKKASAPSELTPAEKVGERQLGVKIRELASRQHRLDALTEAANKLDVVRTLMRTRGSHAVPKKVVRQMKDDVAKKGAQITPKGLVVPTEADDDDGAVRTKKQYKWSNERKK
;
A
#
# COMPACT_ATOMS: atom_id res chain seq x y z
N MET A 1 48.47 58.08 14.63
CA MET A 1 47.24 58.08 15.46
C MET A 1 47.42 57.16 16.69
N ALA A 2 48.08 57.63 17.76
CA ALA A 2 48.49 56.77 18.89
C ALA A 2 47.50 56.73 20.08
N LEU A 3 46.54 57.67 20.19
CA LEU A 3 45.59 57.74 21.31
C LEU A 3 44.20 57.13 21.00
N ARG A 4 44.01 56.56 19.80
CA ARG A 4 42.70 56.10 19.31
C ARG A 4 42.26 54.74 19.90
N ASN A 5 43.20 54.02 20.50
CA ASN A 5 43.00 52.67 21.07
C ASN A 5 42.90 52.68 22.61
N TYR A 6 43.16 53.82 23.27
CA TYR A 6 43.13 53.94 24.74
C TYR A 6 41.72 54.19 25.30
N VAL A 7 40.80 54.71 24.48
CA VAL A 7 39.39 54.96 24.85
C VAL A 7 38.49 53.94 24.16
N GLN A 8 37.78 53.11 24.95
CA GLN A 8 36.88 52.10 24.41
C GLN A 8 35.67 52.75 23.72
N ARG A 9 35.46 52.42 22.45
CA ARG A 9 34.31 52.92 21.67
C ARG A 9 33.06 52.10 21.97
N ARG A 10 31.90 52.78 21.98
CA ARG A 10 30.61 52.11 22.13
C ARG A 10 30.32 51.22 20.92
N ASN A 11 29.91 49.99 21.18
CA ASN A 11 29.42 49.10 20.14
C ASN A 11 27.97 49.46 19.78
N HIS A 12 27.70 49.76 18.51
CA HIS A 12 26.36 50.07 18.02
C HIS A 12 25.67 48.79 17.57
N LYS A 13 24.58 48.42 18.27
CA LYS A 13 23.77 47.23 17.94
C LYS A 13 22.82 47.52 16.79
N GLU A 14 22.60 46.51 15.94
CA GLU A 14 21.64 46.60 14.83
C GLU A 14 20.19 46.43 15.31
N ARG A 15 19.25 47.08 14.62
CA ARG A 15 17.81 46.99 14.90
C ARG A 15 17.17 45.80 14.18
N GLY A 16 16.23 45.13 14.83
CA GLY A 16 15.40 44.07 14.23
C GLY A 16 14.31 44.57 13.27
N GLN A 17 13.56 43.64 12.70
CA GLN A 17 12.38 43.90 11.87
C GLN A 17 11.20 44.43 12.70
N LEU A 18 10.35 45.28 12.13
CA LEU A 18 9.15 45.80 12.79
C LEU A 18 8.16 44.65 13.10
N ALA A 19 7.47 44.74 14.24
CA ALA A 19 6.63 43.65 14.75
C ALA A 19 5.54 43.19 13.76
N HIS A 20 4.84 44.13 13.11
CA HIS A 20 3.81 43.81 12.12
C HIS A 20 4.38 43.21 10.82
N ARG A 21 5.65 43.48 10.51
CA ARG A 21 6.36 42.98 9.31
C ARG A 21 7.22 41.76 9.57
N LYS A 22 7.16 41.17 10.78
CA LYS A 22 7.91 39.94 11.09
C LYS A 22 7.57 38.77 10.16
N HIS A 23 6.36 38.74 9.60
CA HIS A 23 5.93 37.73 8.62
C HIS A 23 6.76 37.75 7.31
N LEU A 24 7.39 38.88 6.96
CA LEU A 24 8.27 39.01 5.79
C LEU A 24 9.69 38.47 6.04
N GLY A 25 9.96 37.99 7.26
CA GLY A 25 11.27 37.50 7.66
C GLY A 25 12.22 38.60 8.17
N LEU A 26 13.51 38.31 8.08
CA LEU A 26 14.59 39.15 8.59
C LEU A 26 14.70 40.46 7.79
N LEU A 27 14.90 41.58 8.48
CA LEU A 27 15.14 42.88 7.83
C LEU A 27 16.58 42.94 7.34
N GLU A 28 16.78 42.71 6.05
CA GLU A 28 18.09 42.75 5.42
C GLU A 28 18.82 44.07 5.66
N LYS A 29 20.10 43.99 5.98
CA LYS A 29 21.00 45.14 6.16
C LYS A 29 21.99 45.24 5.01
N HIS A 30 22.80 46.29 5.02
CA HIS A 30 23.81 46.51 3.97
C HIS A 30 24.75 45.31 3.81
N LYS A 31 25.15 44.65 4.91
CA LYS A 31 25.97 43.44 4.87
C LYS A 31 25.31 42.31 4.08
N ASP A 32 24.03 42.06 4.34
CA ASP A 32 23.24 41.01 3.67
C ASP A 32 23.03 41.36 2.19
N TYR A 33 22.73 42.64 1.90
CA TYR A 33 22.62 43.15 0.53
C TYR A 33 23.91 42.92 -0.26
N VAL A 34 25.08 43.24 0.32
CA VAL A 34 26.36 43.05 -0.36
C VAL A 34 26.60 41.56 -0.66
N GLN A 35 26.27 40.65 0.28
CA GLN A 35 26.38 39.21 0.03
C GLN A 35 25.44 38.74 -1.08
N ARG A 36 24.18 39.18 -1.06
CA ARG A 36 23.19 38.86 -2.10
C ARG A 36 23.59 39.41 -3.46
N ALA A 37 24.06 40.66 -3.53
CA ALA A 37 24.50 41.29 -4.77
C ALA A 37 25.71 40.55 -5.37
N ARG A 38 26.69 40.17 -4.54
CA ARG A 38 27.84 39.38 -4.98
C ARG A 38 27.44 38.01 -5.52
N ASP A 39 26.56 37.28 -4.83
CA ASP A 39 26.04 35.99 -5.30
C ASP A 39 25.27 36.13 -6.63
N HIS A 40 24.41 37.14 -6.74
CA HIS A 40 23.67 37.42 -7.97
C HIS A 40 24.59 37.74 -9.14
N HIS A 41 25.61 38.59 -8.94
CA HIS A 41 26.60 38.88 -9.96
C HIS A 41 27.42 37.64 -10.34
N ALA A 42 27.86 36.83 -9.37
CA ALA A 42 28.58 35.59 -9.65
C ALA A 42 27.75 34.61 -10.50
N LYS A 43 26.45 34.45 -10.19
CA LYS A 43 25.53 33.62 -10.98
C LYS A 43 25.29 34.18 -12.37
N ARG A 44 25.07 35.50 -12.49
CA ARG A 44 24.89 36.18 -13.78
C ARG A 44 26.11 36.00 -14.68
N ASP A 45 27.30 36.23 -14.13
CA ASP A 45 28.56 36.13 -14.88
C ASP A 45 28.84 34.67 -15.28
N LYS A 46 28.50 33.69 -14.43
CA LYS A 46 28.54 32.26 -14.77
C LYS A 46 27.59 31.92 -15.93
N LEU A 47 26.35 32.41 -15.89
CA LEU A 47 25.38 32.21 -16.96
C LEU A 47 25.83 32.85 -18.27
N GLN A 48 26.41 34.04 -18.21
CA GLN A 48 26.96 34.72 -19.39
C GLN A 48 28.09 33.90 -20.03
N ARG A 49 29.01 33.37 -19.23
CA ARG A 49 30.07 32.46 -19.72
C ARG A 49 29.50 31.18 -20.33
N LEU A 50 28.46 30.59 -19.73
CA LEU A 50 27.79 29.41 -20.29
C LEU A 50 27.10 29.70 -21.63
N ARG A 51 26.45 30.88 -21.76
CA ARG A 51 25.84 31.33 -23.02
C ARG A 51 26.87 31.53 -24.11
N GLN A 52 28.00 32.17 -23.78
CA GLN A 52 29.09 32.35 -24.73
C GLN A 52 29.66 31.00 -25.19
N LYS A 53 29.95 30.08 -24.26
CA LYS A 53 30.38 28.71 -24.61
C LYS A 53 29.38 27.95 -25.48
N ALA A 54 28.09 28.16 -25.26
CA ALA A 54 27.04 27.53 -26.08
C ALA A 54 26.96 28.16 -27.48
N ALA A 55 27.20 29.46 -27.61
CA ALA A 55 27.23 30.17 -28.90
C ALA A 55 28.47 29.81 -29.72
N ASP A 56 29.63 29.70 -29.07
CA ASP A 56 30.92 29.37 -29.71
C ASP A 56 31.10 27.85 -29.94
N LYS A 57 30.04 27.05 -29.78
CA LYS A 57 30.10 25.58 -29.89
C LYS A 57 30.31 25.14 -31.34
N ASN A 58 31.34 24.32 -31.58
CA ASN A 58 31.52 23.63 -32.85
C ASN A 58 30.46 22.50 -33.01
N GLN A 59 29.73 22.48 -34.12
CA GLN A 59 28.68 21.46 -34.35
C GLN A 59 29.25 20.07 -34.62
N ASP A 60 30.49 20.00 -35.14
CA ASP A 60 31.16 18.76 -35.52
C ASP A 60 32.14 18.26 -34.43
N GLU A 61 32.05 18.79 -33.21
CA GLU A 61 32.91 18.36 -32.11
C GLU A 61 32.66 16.89 -31.74
N PHE A 62 33.75 16.11 -31.57
CA PHE A 62 33.69 14.72 -31.12
C PHE A 62 34.67 14.47 -29.98
N TYR A 63 34.15 13.97 -28.85
CA TYR A 63 34.94 13.51 -27.71
C TYR A 63 34.65 12.02 -27.49
N LEU A 64 35.68 11.21 -27.15
CA LEU A 64 35.48 9.78 -26.87
C LEU A 64 34.49 9.53 -25.73
N GLY A 65 34.41 10.46 -24.77
CA GLY A 65 33.44 10.40 -23.68
C GLY A 65 31.97 10.57 -24.11
N MET A 66 31.70 10.96 -25.35
CA MET A 66 30.34 10.95 -25.92
C MET A 66 29.84 9.52 -26.17
N VAL A 67 30.76 8.56 -26.36
CA VAL A 67 30.40 7.15 -26.59
C VAL A 67 29.76 6.58 -25.31
N GLY A 68 28.54 6.06 -25.45
CA GLY A 68 27.78 5.48 -24.35
C GLY A 68 27.02 6.49 -23.46
N LYS A 69 27.25 7.79 -23.64
CA LYS A 69 26.45 8.85 -23.00
C LYS A 69 25.25 9.20 -23.88
N LYS A 70 24.14 9.58 -23.24
CA LYS A 70 22.90 9.94 -23.92
C LYS A 70 22.47 11.35 -23.51
N THR A 71 21.82 12.01 -24.45
CA THR A 71 21.17 13.31 -24.25
C THR A 71 19.72 13.15 -24.68
N GLU A 72 18.78 13.45 -23.79
CA GLU A 72 17.35 13.44 -24.11
C GLU A 72 16.79 14.86 -23.98
N LYS A 73 16.08 15.32 -25.02
CA LYS A 73 15.53 16.70 -25.08
C LYS A 73 16.57 17.79 -24.79
N GLY A 74 17.84 17.56 -25.17
CA GLY A 74 18.93 18.50 -24.94
C GLY A 74 19.56 18.47 -23.54
N VAL A 75 19.13 17.56 -22.65
CA VAL A 75 19.72 17.39 -21.30
C VAL A 75 20.52 16.09 -21.24
N HIS A 76 21.75 16.19 -20.75
CA HIS A 76 22.61 15.02 -20.55
C HIS A 76 22.01 14.09 -19.48
N LEU A 77 21.82 12.82 -19.83
CA LEU A 77 21.39 11.78 -18.91
C LEU A 77 22.57 10.95 -18.43
N GLU A 78 22.80 11.01 -17.13
CA GLU A 78 23.75 10.16 -16.44
C GLU A 78 23.05 8.91 -15.87
N SER A 79 23.73 7.76 -15.96
CA SER A 79 23.20 6.52 -15.41
C SER A 79 23.21 6.55 -13.88
N ARG A 80 22.08 6.19 -13.26
CA ARG A 80 21.98 6.03 -11.79
C ARG A 80 22.65 4.76 -11.26
N GLY A 81 23.23 3.94 -12.14
CA GLY A 81 23.89 2.68 -11.79
C GLY A 81 23.01 1.43 -11.89
N ASN A 82 21.71 1.57 -12.16
CA ASN A 82 20.82 0.42 -12.39
C ASN A 82 21.19 -0.26 -13.72
N LYS A 83 21.46 -1.57 -13.67
CA LYS A 83 21.77 -2.40 -14.83
C LYS A 83 20.65 -3.42 -15.05
N ALA A 84 20.41 -3.76 -16.31
CA ALA A 84 19.55 -4.90 -16.63
C ALA A 84 20.21 -6.17 -16.10
N LEU A 85 19.52 -6.89 -15.22
CA LEU A 85 19.98 -8.16 -14.68
C LEU A 85 19.58 -9.29 -15.61
N ASP A 86 20.41 -10.33 -15.64
CA ASP A 86 20.07 -11.55 -16.37
C ASP A 86 18.89 -12.28 -15.71
N ASN A 87 18.09 -12.98 -16.52
CA ASN A 87 16.86 -13.62 -16.06
C ASN A 87 17.14 -14.69 -14.99
N ASP A 88 18.26 -15.40 -15.09
CA ASP A 88 18.66 -16.41 -14.12
C ASP A 88 18.94 -15.78 -12.75
N VAL A 89 19.66 -14.66 -12.73
CA VAL A 89 19.92 -13.87 -11.51
C VAL A 89 18.61 -13.35 -10.92
N VAL A 90 17.71 -12.81 -11.75
CA VAL A 90 16.38 -12.36 -11.29
C VAL A 90 15.57 -13.51 -10.71
N SER A 91 15.62 -14.70 -11.33
CA SER A 91 14.90 -15.89 -10.86
C SER A 91 15.41 -16.36 -9.48
N LEU A 92 16.73 -16.30 -9.26
CA LEU A 92 17.35 -16.62 -7.99
C LEU A 92 16.91 -15.63 -6.91
N LEU A 93 16.99 -14.33 -7.18
CA LEU A 93 16.55 -13.27 -6.26
C LEU A 93 15.07 -13.43 -5.89
N LYS A 94 14.20 -13.70 -6.87
CA LYS A 94 12.77 -13.92 -6.62
C LYS A 94 12.50 -15.20 -5.83
N THR A 95 13.37 -16.20 -5.92
CA THR A 95 13.28 -17.42 -5.12
C THR A 95 13.66 -17.16 -3.67
N GLN A 96 14.74 -16.39 -3.43
CA GLN A 96 15.13 -15.93 -2.10
C GLN A 96 14.03 -15.07 -1.46
N ASP A 97 13.47 -14.12 -2.21
CA ASP A 97 12.37 -13.24 -1.77
C ASP A 97 11.16 -14.04 -1.26
N ALA A 98 10.72 -15.07 -2.00
CA ALA A 98 9.57 -15.84 -1.52
C ALA A 98 9.91 -16.77 -0.36
N GLY A 99 11.14 -17.26 -0.26
CA GLY A 99 11.60 -17.96 0.94
C GLY A 99 11.47 -17.05 2.17
N TYR A 100 11.91 -15.80 2.05
CA TYR A 100 11.78 -14.78 3.09
C TYR A 100 10.31 -14.46 3.43
N VAL A 101 9.46 -14.22 2.43
CA VAL A 101 8.03 -13.94 2.65
C VAL A 101 7.32 -15.12 3.32
N ARG A 102 7.59 -16.36 2.90
CA ARG A 102 7.03 -17.57 3.54
C ARG A 102 7.45 -17.68 5.00
N LYS A 103 8.74 -17.45 5.31
CA LYS A 103 9.24 -17.39 6.69
C LYS A 103 8.47 -16.33 7.50
N GLN A 104 8.23 -15.16 6.93
CA GLN A 104 7.51 -14.08 7.61
C GLN A 104 6.03 -14.42 7.83
N ILE A 105 5.36 -15.08 6.87
CA ILE A 105 4.00 -15.58 7.03
C ILE A 105 3.92 -16.56 8.21
N ILE A 106 4.83 -17.54 8.28
CA ILE A 106 4.86 -18.51 9.38
C ILE A 106 5.07 -17.81 10.72
N SER A 107 5.99 -16.85 10.78
CA SER A 107 6.27 -16.06 11.98
C SER A 107 5.04 -15.26 12.43
N GLU A 108 4.35 -14.57 11.51
CA GLU A 108 3.15 -13.80 11.84
C GLU A 108 1.97 -14.69 12.23
N LYS A 109 1.78 -15.85 11.58
CA LYS A 109 0.77 -16.85 11.98
C LYS A 109 0.96 -17.31 13.43
N LYS A 110 2.19 -17.68 13.82
CA LYS A 110 2.51 -18.08 15.20
C LYS A 110 2.21 -16.97 16.21
N LYS A 111 2.57 -15.73 15.88
CA LYS A 111 2.29 -14.58 16.76
C LYS A 111 0.80 -14.28 16.84
N LEU A 112 0.05 -14.45 15.76
CA LEU A 112 -1.40 -14.28 15.73
C LEU A 112 -2.08 -15.34 16.60
N GLN A 113 -1.69 -16.61 16.48
CA GLN A 113 -2.18 -17.70 17.34
C GLN A 113 -1.92 -17.41 18.82
N ALA A 114 -0.67 -17.09 19.18
CA ALA A 114 -0.33 -16.76 20.57
C ALA A 114 -1.07 -15.51 21.09
N LEU A 115 -1.40 -14.55 20.22
CA LEU A 115 -2.20 -13.38 20.60
C LEU A 115 -3.69 -13.73 20.76
N ALA A 116 -4.23 -14.57 19.87
CA ALA A 116 -5.59 -15.07 19.95
C ALA A 116 -5.81 -15.88 21.24
N GLU A 117 -4.89 -16.79 21.59
CA GLU A 117 -4.91 -17.54 22.86
C GLU A 117 -4.90 -16.61 24.10
N LYS A 118 -4.13 -15.52 24.06
CA LYS A 118 -4.09 -14.52 25.15
C LYS A 118 -5.37 -13.69 25.25
N ILE A 119 -6.10 -13.52 24.14
CA ILE A 119 -7.34 -12.74 24.09
C ILE A 119 -8.53 -13.62 24.47
N ALA A 120 -8.57 -14.87 23.99
CA ALA A 120 -9.66 -15.83 24.13
C ALA A 120 -10.30 -15.90 25.53
N PRO A 121 -9.58 -16.09 26.65
CA PRO A 121 -10.21 -16.21 27.98
C PRO A 121 -10.84 -14.91 28.49
N ARG A 122 -10.51 -13.76 27.88
CA ARG A 122 -10.99 -12.44 28.31
C ARG A 122 -12.09 -11.87 27.42
N VAL A 123 -12.37 -12.48 26.26
CA VAL A 123 -13.49 -12.08 25.39
C VAL A 123 -14.84 -12.34 26.07
N PRO A 124 -15.05 -13.50 26.73
CA PRO A 124 -16.20 -13.73 27.60
C PRO A 124 -16.20 -12.70 28.74
N GLY A 125 -17.22 -11.84 28.79
CA GLY A 125 -17.30 -10.76 29.78
C GLY A 125 -17.14 -9.35 29.20
N MET A 126 -16.78 -9.21 27.93
CA MET A 126 -16.83 -7.93 27.21
C MET A 126 -18.29 -7.49 27.00
N ARG A 127 -18.56 -6.18 27.14
CA ARG A 127 -19.88 -5.62 26.86
C ARG A 127 -20.15 -5.56 25.36
N LEU A 128 -21.36 -5.97 24.95
CA LEU A 128 -21.78 -5.91 23.55
C LEU A 128 -21.83 -4.47 23.03
N GLU A 129 -22.30 -3.51 23.83
CA GLU A 129 -22.26 -2.07 23.49
C GLU A 129 -20.87 -1.56 23.11
N TYR A 130 -19.83 -1.94 23.87
CA TYR A 130 -18.46 -1.50 23.63
C TYR A 130 -17.93 -2.01 22.28
N LEU A 131 -18.31 -3.24 21.92
CA LEU A 131 -17.97 -3.85 20.64
C LEU A 131 -18.81 -3.26 19.49
N LYS A 132 -20.12 -3.01 19.69
CA LYS A 132 -20.99 -2.34 18.71
C LYS A 132 -20.45 -0.97 18.30
N LYS A 133 -19.90 -0.20 19.26
CA LYS A 133 -19.20 1.08 19.00
C LYS A 133 -17.94 0.94 18.13
N LYS A 134 -17.38 -0.26 17.99
CA LYS A 134 -16.10 -0.53 17.31
C LYS A 134 -16.21 -1.74 16.35
N PRO A 135 -16.76 -1.55 15.14
CA PRO A 135 -16.99 -2.64 14.19
C PRO A 135 -15.71 -3.38 13.80
N GLN A 136 -14.57 -2.68 13.73
CA GLN A 136 -13.26 -3.28 13.45
C GLN A 136 -12.86 -4.38 14.45
N TYR A 137 -13.35 -4.29 15.69
CA TYR A 137 -13.05 -5.28 16.73
C TYR A 137 -13.89 -6.53 16.52
N ILE A 138 -15.16 -6.34 16.15
CA ILE A 138 -16.08 -7.42 15.82
C ILE A 138 -15.54 -8.21 14.63
N THR A 139 -15.13 -7.53 13.55
CA THR A 139 -14.57 -8.21 12.36
C THR A 139 -13.30 -9.00 12.71
N ALA A 140 -12.43 -8.44 13.55
CA ALA A 140 -11.17 -9.08 13.93
C ALA A 140 -11.41 -10.31 14.83
N LEU A 141 -12.34 -10.22 15.78
CA LEU A 141 -12.74 -11.33 16.67
C LEU A 141 -13.48 -12.43 15.91
N ARG A 142 -14.39 -12.07 14.98
CA ARG A 142 -15.07 -13.02 14.09
C ARG A 142 -14.07 -13.80 13.25
N ARG A 143 -13.11 -13.11 12.63
CA ARG A 143 -12.07 -13.75 11.81
C ARG A 143 -11.11 -14.65 12.60
N ALA A 144 -11.02 -14.44 13.92
CA ALA A 144 -10.23 -15.28 14.82
C ALA A 144 -11.08 -16.38 15.51
N ASP A 145 -12.34 -16.56 15.12
CA ASP A 145 -13.30 -17.49 15.72
C ASP A 145 -13.47 -17.30 17.25
N LEU A 146 -13.29 -16.06 17.72
CA LEU A 146 -13.42 -15.68 19.13
C LEU A 146 -14.78 -15.04 19.45
N LEU A 147 -15.65 -14.89 18.46
CA LEU A 147 -17.03 -14.46 18.62
C LEU A 147 -17.91 -15.64 18.20
N GLY A 148 -18.87 -16.06 19.04
CA GLY A 148 -19.77 -17.15 18.70
C GLY A 148 -20.60 -16.80 17.47
N ALA A 149 -21.45 -17.74 17.02
CA ALA A 149 -22.63 -17.34 16.26
C ALA A 149 -23.44 -16.42 17.17
N VAL A 150 -23.13 -15.13 17.13
CA VAL A 150 -23.93 -14.08 17.72
C VAL A 150 -25.08 -13.99 16.74
N ASP A 151 -26.20 -14.61 17.11
CA ASP A 151 -27.45 -14.47 16.38
C ASP A 151 -27.72 -12.97 16.26
N GLU A 152 -27.54 -12.42 15.05
CA GLU A 152 -27.84 -11.01 14.75
C GLU A 152 -29.35 -10.72 14.83
N GLU A 153 -30.19 -11.72 15.18
CA GLU A 153 -31.64 -11.62 15.33
C GLU A 153 -32.15 -11.49 16.78
N ALA A 154 -31.27 -11.41 17.78
CA ALA A 154 -31.69 -11.13 19.16
C ALA A 154 -31.89 -9.62 19.41
N ASP A 155 -32.63 -8.94 18.53
CA ASP A 155 -32.85 -7.48 18.54
C ASP A 155 -34.33 -7.17 18.88
N ALA A 156 -34.72 -7.27 20.16
CA ALA A 156 -36.03 -6.75 20.63
C ALA A 156 -36.19 -6.66 22.17
N SER A 157 -35.21 -6.17 22.94
CA SER A 157 -35.46 -5.86 24.37
C SER A 157 -34.52 -4.79 24.92
N ASP A 158 -35.06 -3.80 25.64
CA ASP A 158 -34.32 -2.69 26.26
C ASP A 158 -33.29 -3.14 27.32
N ASP A 159 -33.36 -4.40 27.79
CA ASP A 159 -32.36 -5.04 28.65
C ASP A 159 -31.10 -5.54 27.89
N ALA A 160 -31.05 -5.39 26.57
CA ALA A 160 -29.99 -5.92 25.71
C ALA A 160 -28.68 -5.10 25.74
N GLU A 161 -28.74 -3.83 26.12
CA GLU A 161 -27.57 -2.94 26.19
C GLU A 161 -26.54 -3.47 27.22
N GLN A 162 -27.02 -4.03 28.34
CA GLN A 162 -26.17 -4.46 29.44
C GLN A 162 -25.65 -5.90 29.31
N GLN A 163 -25.92 -6.56 28.18
CA GLN A 163 -25.52 -7.95 27.97
C GLN A 163 -24.00 -8.05 27.71
N ARG A 164 -23.35 -8.89 28.52
CA ARG A 164 -21.95 -9.28 28.34
C ARG A 164 -21.89 -10.52 27.45
N LEU A 165 -20.86 -10.59 26.60
CA LEU A 165 -20.57 -11.78 25.81
C LEU A 165 -20.43 -13.00 26.73
N GLN A 166 -21.23 -14.03 26.46
CA GLN A 166 -21.12 -15.30 27.17
C GLN A 166 -19.89 -16.06 26.68
N GLY A 167 -19.31 -16.86 27.58
CA GLY A 167 -18.17 -17.69 27.24
C GLY A 167 -18.56 -18.84 26.34
N PHE A 168 -17.65 -19.21 25.44
CA PHE A 168 -17.70 -20.48 24.75
C PHE A 168 -17.43 -21.59 25.77
N GLY A 169 -18.50 -22.27 26.20
CA GLY A 169 -18.41 -23.38 27.13
C GLY A 169 -19.62 -23.44 28.05
N LYS A 170 -20.17 -24.65 28.22
CA LYS A 170 -21.18 -24.90 29.26
C LYS A 170 -20.48 -24.74 30.61
N LYS A 171 -20.96 -23.85 31.48
CA LYS A 171 -20.44 -23.72 32.85
C LYS A 171 -20.71 -25.04 33.59
N THR A 172 -19.67 -25.82 33.84
CA THR A 172 -19.76 -27.00 34.71
C THR A 172 -19.78 -26.53 36.16
N LEU A 173 -20.94 -26.59 36.79
CA LEU A 173 -21.12 -26.35 38.21
C LEU A 173 -20.84 -27.66 38.96
N TRP A 174 -19.80 -27.67 39.77
CA TRP A 174 -19.55 -28.75 40.73
C TRP A 174 -20.44 -28.49 41.94
N VAL A 175 -21.22 -29.49 42.32
CA VAL A 175 -22.19 -29.40 43.41
C VAL A 175 -21.93 -30.57 44.35
N ASP A 176 -21.66 -30.28 45.63
CA ASP A 176 -21.29 -31.30 46.63
C ASP A 176 -22.51 -32.04 47.21
N ASN A 177 -23.72 -31.49 47.08
CA ASN A 177 -24.97 -32.09 47.57
C ASN A 177 -26.14 -31.94 46.58
N VAL A 178 -26.99 -32.97 46.46
CA VAL A 178 -28.12 -33.00 45.51
C VAL A 178 -29.12 -31.85 45.73
N GLU A 179 -29.31 -31.40 46.97
CA GLU A 179 -30.20 -30.29 47.34
C GLU A 179 -29.70 -28.91 46.89
N GLU A 180 -28.39 -28.74 46.67
CA GLU A 180 -27.83 -27.48 46.14
C GLU A 180 -28.11 -27.29 44.64
N SER A 181 -28.41 -28.39 43.92
CA SER A 181 -28.67 -28.33 42.48
C SER A 181 -30.00 -27.67 42.14
N THR A 182 -30.96 -27.68 43.07
CA THR A 182 -32.32 -27.17 42.86
C THR A 182 -32.51 -25.73 43.36
N SER A 183 -31.74 -25.30 44.37
CA SER A 183 -31.87 -23.99 45.02
C SER A 183 -31.14 -22.85 44.29
N LYS A 184 -30.12 -23.13 43.45
CA LYS A 184 -29.34 -22.11 42.71
C LYS A 184 -30.03 -21.55 41.45
N LYS A 185 -31.31 -21.89 41.19
CA LYS A 185 -32.06 -21.41 40.01
C LYS A 185 -32.63 -20.00 40.11
N SER A 186 -32.44 -19.27 41.20
CA SER A 186 -33.02 -17.92 41.35
C SER A 186 -31.99 -16.86 41.76
N LYS A 187 -32.16 -15.67 41.15
CA LYS A 187 -31.37 -14.41 41.24
C LYS A 187 -30.31 -14.21 40.15
N LYS A 188 -30.76 -13.85 38.94
CA LYS A 188 -30.02 -12.89 38.09
C LYS A 188 -30.01 -11.55 38.83
N ALA A 189 -28.95 -11.28 39.60
CA ALA A 189 -28.73 -9.94 40.13
C ALA A 189 -28.52 -8.99 38.95
N SER A 190 -29.33 -7.93 38.87
CA SER A 190 -29.15 -6.82 37.93
C SER A 190 -27.75 -6.25 38.14
N ALA A 191 -26.89 -6.36 37.13
CA ALA A 191 -25.53 -5.83 37.21
C ALA A 191 -25.60 -4.30 37.43
N PRO A 192 -24.73 -3.71 38.28
CA PRO A 192 -24.71 -2.27 38.50
C PRO A 192 -24.47 -1.51 37.18
N SER A 193 -25.19 -0.42 36.99
CA SER A 193 -25.18 0.41 35.76
C SER A 193 -23.82 1.07 35.50
N GLU A 194 -23.11 1.45 36.56
CA GLU A 194 -21.83 2.15 36.48
C GLU A 194 -20.64 1.18 36.52
N LEU A 195 -19.78 1.28 35.49
CA LEU A 195 -18.53 0.52 35.43
C LEU A 195 -17.57 0.95 36.53
N THR A 196 -17.01 -0.05 37.22
CA THR A 196 -15.87 0.20 38.10
C THR A 196 -14.68 0.73 37.28
N PRO A 197 -13.81 1.59 37.86
CA PRO A 197 -12.61 2.06 37.17
C PRO A 197 -11.72 0.91 36.67
N ALA A 198 -11.68 -0.21 37.41
CA ALA A 198 -10.93 -1.41 37.05
C ALA A 198 -11.45 -2.08 35.76
N GLU A 199 -12.77 -2.20 35.60
CA GLU A 199 -13.38 -2.75 34.39
C GLU A 199 -13.11 -1.88 33.16
N LYS A 200 -13.21 -0.55 33.29
CA LYS A 200 -12.86 0.39 32.21
C LYS A 200 -11.42 0.21 31.77
N VAL A 201 -10.49 0.00 32.71
CA VAL A 201 -9.08 -0.25 32.39
C VAL A 201 -8.90 -1.60 31.71
N GLY A 202 -9.59 -2.65 32.17
CA GLY A 202 -9.59 -3.98 31.55
C GLY A 202 -10.06 -3.96 30.10
N GLU A 203 -11.19 -3.30 29.81
CA GLU A 203 -11.72 -3.13 28.45
C GLU A 203 -10.77 -2.36 27.56
N ARG A 204 -10.10 -1.31 28.08
CA ARG A 204 -9.08 -0.55 27.32
C ARG A 204 -7.88 -1.43 26.97
N GLN A 205 -7.35 -2.21 27.92
CA GLN A 205 -6.24 -3.12 27.69
C GLN A 205 -6.59 -4.19 26.65
N LEU A 206 -7.81 -4.74 26.73
CA LEU A 206 -8.33 -5.69 25.73
C LEU A 206 -8.49 -5.05 24.36
N GLY A 207 -9.03 -3.84 24.30
CA GLY A 207 -9.15 -3.09 23.06
C GLY A 207 -7.80 -2.77 22.39
N VAL A 208 -6.71 -2.63 23.15
CA VAL A 208 -5.34 -2.53 22.58
C VAL A 208 -4.95 -3.86 21.93
N LYS A 209 -5.17 -5.00 22.61
CA LYS A 209 -4.85 -6.33 22.10
C LYS A 209 -5.68 -6.71 20.87
N ILE A 210 -6.97 -6.37 20.84
CA ILE A 210 -7.83 -6.62 19.67
C ILE A 210 -7.38 -5.76 18.47
N ARG A 211 -6.98 -4.50 18.70
CA ARG A 211 -6.36 -3.68 17.64
C ARG A 211 -5.06 -4.29 17.12
N GLU A 212 -4.21 -4.79 18.02
CA GLU A 212 -2.99 -5.49 17.63
C GLU A 212 -3.32 -6.73 16.80
N LEU A 213 -4.32 -7.53 17.20
CA LEU A 213 -4.79 -8.69 16.45
C LEU A 213 -5.26 -8.30 15.05
N ALA A 214 -6.10 -7.27 14.93
CA ALA A 214 -6.55 -6.76 13.63
C ALA A 214 -5.37 -6.32 12.75
N SER A 215 -4.41 -5.57 13.33
CA SER A 215 -3.21 -5.13 12.61
C SER A 215 -2.35 -6.30 12.10
N ARG A 216 -2.27 -7.39 12.87
CA ARG A 216 -1.56 -8.62 12.50
C ARG A 216 -2.31 -9.41 11.43
N GLN A 217 -3.65 -9.47 11.50
CA GLN A 217 -4.48 -10.06 10.44
C GLN A 217 -4.26 -9.34 9.10
N HIS A 218 -4.31 -8.01 9.09
CA HIS A 218 -4.03 -7.22 7.88
C HIS A 218 -2.60 -7.45 7.36
N ARG A 219 -1.60 -7.51 8.25
CA ARG A 219 -0.22 -7.82 7.85
C ARG A 219 -0.11 -9.22 7.25
N LEU A 220 -0.78 -10.21 7.83
CA LEU A 220 -0.80 -11.57 7.29
C LEU A 220 -1.42 -11.58 5.89
N ASP A 221 -2.54 -10.89 5.69
CA ASP A 221 -3.20 -10.76 4.39
C ASP A 221 -2.26 -10.15 3.35
N ALA A 222 -1.63 -9.01 3.68
CA ALA A 222 -0.66 -8.36 2.80
C ALA A 222 0.54 -9.26 2.44
N LEU A 223 1.05 -10.04 3.40
CA LEU A 223 2.11 -11.01 3.16
C LEU A 223 1.64 -12.16 2.27
N THR A 224 0.42 -12.66 2.47
CA THR A 224 -0.16 -13.72 1.62
C THR A 224 -0.41 -13.23 0.20
N GLU A 225 -0.90 -12.01 0.02
CA GLU A 225 -1.03 -11.39 -1.30
C GLU A 225 0.33 -11.23 -1.98
N ALA A 226 1.34 -10.75 -1.25
CA ALA A 226 2.69 -10.60 -1.77
C ALA A 226 3.28 -11.96 -2.18
N ALA A 227 3.06 -13.02 -1.38
CA ALA A 227 3.46 -14.37 -1.71
C ALA A 227 2.77 -14.87 -2.99
N ASN A 228 1.46 -14.69 -3.12
CA ASN A 228 0.71 -15.08 -4.31
C ASN A 228 1.21 -14.33 -5.56
N LYS A 229 1.42 -13.01 -5.45
CA LYS A 229 1.97 -12.19 -6.54
C LYS A 229 3.39 -12.65 -6.93
N LEU A 230 4.25 -12.94 -5.97
CA LEU A 230 5.60 -13.46 -6.22
C LEU A 230 5.58 -14.84 -6.87
N ASP A 231 4.69 -15.72 -6.44
CA ASP A 231 4.54 -17.05 -7.01
C ASP A 231 3.99 -16.98 -8.45
N VAL A 232 3.04 -16.07 -8.75
CA VAL A 232 2.61 -15.77 -10.12
C VAL A 232 3.76 -15.24 -10.98
N VAL A 233 4.58 -14.33 -10.46
CA VAL A 233 5.76 -13.85 -11.20
C VAL A 233 6.74 -14.99 -11.47
N ARG A 234 7.01 -15.85 -10.47
CA ARG A 234 7.91 -17.00 -10.64
C ARG A 234 7.36 -18.00 -11.66
N THR A 235 6.07 -18.30 -11.63
CA THR A 235 5.45 -19.20 -12.61
C THR A 235 5.55 -18.61 -14.01
N LEU A 236 5.24 -17.32 -14.20
CA LEU A 236 5.41 -16.62 -15.47
C LEU A 236 6.86 -16.62 -15.99
N MET A 237 7.84 -16.46 -15.09
CA MET A 237 9.26 -16.55 -15.45
C MET A 237 9.64 -17.97 -15.89
N ARG A 238 9.06 -19.00 -15.27
CA ARG A 238 9.33 -20.41 -15.61
C ARG A 238 8.59 -20.87 -16.88
N THR A 239 7.36 -20.39 -17.12
CA THR A 239 6.50 -20.84 -18.22
C THR A 239 6.65 -20.03 -19.51
N ARG A 240 7.48 -18.99 -19.50
CA ARG A 240 7.72 -18.11 -20.67
C ARG A 240 8.14 -18.87 -21.94
N GLY A 241 8.66 -20.10 -21.81
CA GLY A 241 8.94 -21.01 -22.93
C GLY A 241 7.93 -22.15 -23.14
N SER A 242 7.11 -22.51 -22.14
CA SER A 242 6.25 -23.71 -22.20
C SER A 242 4.82 -23.44 -22.68
N HIS A 243 4.34 -22.20 -22.62
CA HIS A 243 3.04 -21.78 -23.17
C HIS A 243 3.19 -20.84 -24.38
N ALA A 244 4.43 -20.58 -24.82
CA ALA A 244 4.66 -19.88 -26.07
C ALA A 244 4.21 -20.77 -27.22
N VAL A 245 3.06 -20.46 -27.81
CA VAL A 245 2.61 -21.10 -29.06
C VAL A 245 3.75 -20.97 -30.07
N PRO A 246 4.25 -22.07 -30.65
CA PRO A 246 5.36 -22.02 -31.60
C PRO A 246 5.02 -21.01 -32.70
N LYS A 247 5.98 -20.18 -33.13
CA LYS A 247 5.74 -19.20 -34.20
C LYS A 247 5.12 -19.85 -35.46
N LYS A 248 5.43 -21.13 -35.70
CA LYS A 248 4.83 -21.94 -36.78
C LYS A 248 3.33 -22.19 -36.56
N VAL A 249 2.90 -22.56 -35.36
CA VAL A 249 1.49 -22.75 -35.02
C VAL A 249 0.74 -21.41 -35.05
N VAL A 250 1.36 -20.31 -34.60
CA VAL A 250 0.78 -18.97 -34.75
C VAL A 250 0.62 -18.58 -36.22
N ARG A 251 1.59 -18.91 -37.08
CA ARG A 251 1.50 -18.70 -38.53
C ARG A 251 0.39 -19.55 -39.14
N GLN A 252 0.34 -20.84 -38.84
CA GLN A 252 -0.73 -21.74 -39.28
C GLN A 252 -2.11 -21.23 -38.85
N MET A 253 -2.28 -20.82 -37.59
CA MET A 253 -3.53 -20.22 -37.11
C MET A 253 -3.89 -18.95 -37.88
N LYS A 254 -2.91 -18.08 -38.20
CA LYS A 254 -3.15 -16.89 -39.03
C LYS A 254 -3.55 -17.27 -40.46
N ASP A 255 -2.86 -18.24 -41.04
CA ASP A 255 -3.13 -18.74 -42.39
C ASP A 255 -4.49 -19.42 -42.46
N ASP A 256 -4.88 -20.19 -41.44
CA ASP A 256 -6.18 -20.87 -41.36
C ASP A 256 -7.33 -19.89 -41.10
N VAL A 257 -7.09 -18.84 -40.30
CA VAL A 257 -8.03 -17.73 -40.13
C VAL A 257 -8.19 -16.95 -41.45
N ALA A 258 -7.10 -16.72 -42.18
CA ALA A 258 -7.14 -16.08 -43.50
C ALA A 258 -7.83 -16.96 -44.55
N LYS A 259 -7.62 -18.29 -44.54
CA LYS A 259 -8.29 -19.26 -45.40
C LYS A 259 -9.79 -19.33 -45.14
N LYS A 260 -10.23 -19.19 -43.89
CA LYS A 260 -11.64 -19.03 -43.51
C LYS A 260 -12.22 -17.65 -43.90
N GLY A 261 -11.48 -16.85 -44.67
CA GLY A 261 -11.92 -15.59 -45.25
C GLY A 261 -11.91 -14.42 -44.27
N ALA A 262 -11.42 -14.59 -43.04
CA ALA A 262 -11.31 -13.49 -42.09
C ALA A 262 -10.12 -12.58 -42.44
N GLN A 263 -10.40 -11.30 -42.65
CA GLN A 263 -9.41 -10.29 -43.05
C GLN A 263 -9.23 -9.23 -41.97
N ILE A 264 -7.98 -8.92 -41.64
CA ILE A 264 -7.63 -7.84 -40.72
C ILE A 264 -7.51 -6.54 -41.53
N THR A 265 -8.38 -5.56 -41.25
CA THR A 265 -8.34 -4.22 -41.85
C THR A 265 -7.92 -3.18 -40.80
N PRO A 266 -7.43 -1.99 -41.18
CA PRO A 266 -7.09 -0.93 -40.22
C PRO A 266 -8.24 -0.51 -39.30
N LYS A 267 -9.49 -0.80 -39.71
CA LYS A 267 -10.72 -0.47 -38.97
C LYS A 267 -11.25 -1.63 -38.12
N GLY A 268 -10.61 -2.81 -38.13
CA GLY A 268 -11.05 -3.99 -37.38
C GLY A 268 -10.95 -5.31 -38.13
N LEU A 269 -11.48 -6.37 -37.53
CA LEU A 269 -11.54 -7.72 -38.09
C LEU A 269 -12.84 -7.92 -38.88
N VAL A 270 -12.75 -8.35 -40.13
CA VAL A 270 -13.90 -8.69 -40.97
C VAL A 270 -13.97 -10.21 -41.08
N VAL A 271 -15.08 -10.81 -40.68
CA VAL A 271 -15.31 -12.27 -40.77
C VAL A 271 -16.52 -12.51 -41.69
N PRO A 272 -16.39 -13.30 -42.76
CA PRO A 272 -17.52 -13.74 -43.55
C PRO A 272 -18.34 -14.74 -42.73
N THR A 273 -19.64 -14.48 -42.58
CA THR A 273 -20.56 -15.42 -41.94
C THR A 273 -21.37 -16.12 -43.03
N GLU A 274 -21.28 -17.45 -43.08
CA GLU A 274 -22.24 -18.27 -43.78
C GLU A 274 -23.50 -18.30 -42.92
N ALA A 275 -24.61 -17.81 -43.46
CA ALA A 275 -25.93 -17.98 -42.86
C ALA A 275 -26.51 -19.24 -43.48
N ASP A 276 -26.77 -20.26 -42.65
CA ASP A 276 -27.50 -21.46 -43.02
C ASP A 276 -28.98 -21.08 -43.16
N ASP A 277 -29.35 -20.47 -44.28
CA ASP A 277 -30.74 -20.35 -44.71
C ASP A 277 -30.82 -20.84 -46.16
N ASP A 278 -31.55 -21.93 -46.35
CA ASP A 278 -31.97 -22.51 -47.63
C ASP A 278 -32.75 -21.44 -48.44
N ASP A 279 -32.03 -20.60 -49.17
CA ASP A 279 -32.41 -19.96 -50.45
C ASP A 279 -31.41 -18.83 -50.79
N GLY A 280 -30.55 -19.05 -51.80
CA GLY A 280 -29.77 -18.00 -52.48
C GLY A 280 -28.75 -17.23 -51.61
N ALA A 281 -27.60 -17.85 -51.32
CA ALA A 281 -26.56 -17.33 -50.43
C ALA A 281 -26.02 -15.91 -50.77
N VAL A 282 -26.49 -14.88 -50.04
CA VAL A 282 -25.83 -13.57 -49.95
C VAL A 282 -24.82 -13.59 -48.80
N ARG A 283 -23.53 -13.58 -49.12
CA ARG A 283 -22.45 -13.51 -48.11
C ARG A 283 -22.50 -12.18 -47.35
N THR A 284 -23.00 -12.18 -46.13
CA THR A 284 -22.95 -11.01 -45.24
C THR A 284 -21.61 -10.96 -44.50
N LYS A 285 -21.00 -9.76 -44.44
CA LYS A 285 -19.71 -9.53 -43.77
C LYS A 285 -19.95 -8.91 -42.40
N LYS A 286 -19.60 -9.60 -41.30
CA LYS A 286 -19.61 -9.00 -39.96
C LYS A 286 -18.26 -8.31 -39.71
N GLN A 287 -18.30 -7.05 -39.27
CA GLN A 287 -17.12 -6.25 -38.96
C GLN A 287 -17.01 -5.98 -37.45
N TYR A 288 -15.93 -6.43 -36.83
CA TYR A 288 -15.59 -6.17 -35.44
C TYR A 288 -14.57 -5.03 -35.36
N LYS A 289 -14.97 -3.88 -34.83
CA LYS A 289 -14.09 -2.71 -34.69
C LYS A 289 -13.19 -2.87 -33.46
N TRP A 290 -11.93 -2.45 -33.57
CA TRP A 290 -11.06 -2.37 -32.40
C TRP A 290 -11.49 -1.20 -31.51
N SER A 291 -11.67 -1.43 -30.21
CA SER A 291 -11.85 -0.34 -29.27
C SER A 291 -10.52 0.41 -29.10
N ASN A 292 -10.58 1.74 -29.04
CA ASN A 292 -9.42 2.60 -28.80
C ASN A 292 -8.88 2.49 -27.35
N GLU A 293 -9.42 1.60 -26.52
CA GLU A 293 -9.10 1.49 -25.08
C GLU A 293 -7.77 0.80 -24.79
N ARG A 294 -7.14 0.11 -25.76
CA ARG A 294 -5.76 -0.38 -25.61
C ARG A 294 -4.72 0.71 -25.92
N LYS A 295 -4.82 1.84 -25.25
CA LYS A 295 -3.72 2.80 -25.07
C LYS A 295 -3.82 3.45 -23.69
N LYS A 296 -3.55 2.67 -22.64
CA LYS A 296 -2.95 3.13 -21.38
C LYS A 296 -2.02 2.04 -20.86
#